data_AF-A0A6G3MMY4-F1
#
_entry.id   AF-A0A6G3MMY4-F1
#
_cell.length_a   1.000
_cell.length_b   1.000
_cell.length_c   1.000
_cell.angle_alpha   90.00
_cell.angle_beta   90.00
_cell.angle_gamma   90.00
#
_symmetry.space_group_name_H-M   'P 1'
#
loop_
_entity.id
_entity.type
_entity.pdbx_description
1 polymer ?
#
loop_
_entity_poly.entity_id
_entity_poly.type
_entity_poly.pdbx_seq_one_letter_code
_entity_poly.pdbx_strand_id
1 'polypeptide(L)'
;VDDSVFTSVVLPFCENKHFSNFYAKGLGLVSHGCCILYKLETFLLIDKSIVTFDADHMTNRARKSVALIAVLKVKKHAEKEKLIICCTTHLTFGQRDENIRIKQIFYIIERLRNVSTLYNDPLIIFSGDFN
;
A
#
# COMPACT_ATOMS: atom_id res chain seq x y z
N VAL A 1 7.56 7.54 3.56
CA VAL A 1 7.10 8.46 4.64
C VAL A 1 7.77 8.04 5.94
N ASP A 2 8.64 8.89 6.49
CA ASP A 2 9.23 8.66 7.81
C ASP A 2 8.18 8.68 8.92
N ASP A 3 8.39 7.90 9.97
CA ASP A 3 7.50 7.75 11.13
C ASP A 3 7.26 9.09 11.84
N SER A 4 8.33 9.88 11.97
CA SER A 4 8.26 11.23 12.55
C SER A 4 7.39 12.15 11.69
N VAL A 5 7.61 12.16 10.38
CA VAL A 5 6.80 12.95 9.43
C VAL A 5 5.35 12.48 9.41
N PHE A 6 5.12 11.16 9.45
CA PHE A 6 3.77 10.61 9.53
C PHE A 6 3.04 11.12 10.78
N THR A 7 3.72 11.07 11.93
CA THR A 7 3.14 11.47 13.21
C THR A 7 2.94 12.98 13.32
N SER A 8 3.94 13.79 12.92
CA SER A 8 3.93 15.23 13.15
C SER A 8 3.27 16.04 12.03
N VAL A 9 3.10 15.48 10.84
CA VAL A 9 2.54 16.19 9.67
C VAL A 9 1.33 15.49 9.09
N VAL A 10 1.45 14.18 8.79
CA VAL A 10 0.40 13.46 8.06
C VAL A 10 -0.84 13.22 8.92
N LEU A 11 -0.66 12.79 10.18
CA LEU A 11 -1.79 12.60 11.10
C LEU A 11 -2.56 13.91 11.35
N PRO A 12 -1.91 15.04 11.72
CA PRO A 12 -2.61 16.31 11.84
C PRO A 12 -3.29 16.77 10.55
N PHE A 13 -2.69 16.52 9.38
CA PHE A 13 -3.34 16.82 8.11
C PHE A 13 -4.63 16.00 7.94
N CYS A 14 -4.60 14.71 8.26
CA CYS A 14 -5.76 13.83 8.14
C CYS A 14 -6.92 14.29 9.02
N GLU A 15 -6.63 14.61 10.28
CA GLU A 15 -7.61 15.12 11.25
C GLU A 15 -8.23 16.44 10.77
N ASN A 16 -7.40 17.39 10.35
CA ASN A 16 -7.87 18.73 9.95
C ASN A 16 -8.58 18.77 8.59
N LYS A 17 -8.29 17.82 7.70
CA LYS A 17 -8.84 17.78 6.33
C LYS A 17 -9.84 16.66 6.10
N HIS A 18 -10.24 15.96 7.15
CA HIS A 18 -11.19 14.83 7.09
C HIS A 18 -10.74 13.70 6.15
N PHE A 19 -9.45 13.36 6.19
CA PHE A 19 -8.91 12.15 5.58
C PHE A 19 -8.76 11.07 6.65
N SER A 20 -8.82 9.82 6.22
CA SER A 20 -8.28 8.70 6.97
C SER A 20 -7.02 8.20 6.27
N ASN A 21 -6.27 7.36 6.97
CA ASN A 21 -4.98 6.88 6.53
C ASN A 21 -4.85 5.37 6.73
N PHE A 22 -3.97 4.78 5.94
CA PHE A 22 -3.39 3.47 6.20
C PHE A 22 -1.88 3.60 6.01
N TYR A 23 -1.14 3.49 7.12
CA TYR A 23 0.32 3.59 7.15
C TYR A 23 0.91 2.28 7.67
N ALA A 24 2.03 1.87 7.09
CA ALA A 24 2.92 0.89 7.71
C ALA A 24 4.37 1.19 7.39
N LYS A 25 5.22 1.00 8.41
CA LYS A 25 6.67 1.05 8.30
C LYS A 25 7.20 -0.19 7.59
N GLY A 26 8.39 -0.04 7.00
CA GLY A 26 9.21 -1.18 6.63
C GLY A 26 9.54 -2.06 7.85
N LEU A 27 9.95 -3.30 7.61
CA LEU A 27 10.25 -4.24 8.69
C LEU A 27 11.56 -3.90 9.42
N GLY A 28 11.65 -4.30 10.69
CA GLY A 28 12.82 -4.12 11.54
C GLY A 28 13.04 -2.67 11.97
N LEU A 29 14.27 -2.16 11.84
CA LEU A 29 14.68 -0.82 12.27
C LEU A 29 14.43 0.27 11.21
N VAL A 30 13.59 0.02 10.21
CA VAL A 30 13.32 1.00 9.16
C VAL A 30 12.39 2.10 9.68
N SER A 31 12.84 3.35 9.60
CA SER A 31 12.10 4.52 10.05
C SER A 31 11.06 5.02 9.06
N HIS A 32 11.09 4.54 7.82
CA HIS A 32 10.17 4.93 6.76
C HIS A 32 9.22 3.81 6.33
N GLY A 33 8.10 4.23 5.75
CA GLY A 33 7.06 3.33 5.28
C GLY A 33 6.27 3.89 4.12
N CYS A 34 5.21 3.18 3.79
CA CYS A 34 4.23 3.58 2.80
C CYS A 34 2.98 4.12 3.51
N CYS A 35 2.23 4.98 2.83
CA CYS A 35 0.98 5.53 3.34
C CYS A 35 -0.05 5.67 2.21
N ILE A 36 -1.29 5.29 2.48
CA ILE A 36 -2.45 5.58 1.64
C ILE A 36 -3.35 6.53 2.41
N LEU A 37 -3.64 7.70 1.83
CA LEU A 37 -4.61 8.66 2.37
C LEU A 37 -5.87 8.67 1.52
N TYR A 38 -7.03 8.71 2.16
CA TYR A 38 -8.32 8.74 1.46
C TYR A 38 -9.31 9.64 2.19
N LYS A 39 -10.12 10.38 1.42
CA LYS A 39 -11.15 11.27 1.96
C LYS A 39 -12.29 10.48 2.59
N LEU A 40 -12.62 10.75 3.85
CA LEU A 40 -13.68 10.06 4.57
C LEU A 40 -15.07 10.34 3.96
N GLU A 41 -15.29 11.50 3.37
CA GLU A 41 -16.55 11.85 2.69
C GLU A 41 -16.78 11.06 1.38
N THR A 42 -15.70 10.59 0.75
CA THR A 42 -15.75 9.94 -0.57
C THR A 42 -15.62 8.42 -0.46
N PHE A 43 -14.78 7.94 0.46
CA PHE A 43 -14.41 6.53 0.55
C PHE A 43 -14.69 5.95 1.93
N LEU A 44 -15.07 4.67 1.94
CA LEU A 44 -15.11 3.82 3.11
C LEU A 44 -14.06 2.72 2.95
N LEU A 45 -13.21 2.52 3.95
CA LEU A 45 -12.29 1.39 3.96
C LEU A 45 -13.06 0.10 4.25
N ILE A 46 -12.93 -0.88 3.37
CA ILE A 46 -13.57 -2.20 3.49
C ILE A 46 -12.58 -3.23 4.02
N ASP A 47 -11.36 -3.23 3.48
CA ASP A 47 -10.31 -4.15 3.87
C ASP A 47 -8.93 -3.51 3.66
N LYS A 48 -7.92 -4.03 4.37
CA LYS A 48 -6.53 -3.61 4.23
C LYS A 48 -5.57 -4.75 4.54
N SER A 49 -4.46 -4.80 3.83
CA SER A 49 -3.38 -5.74 4.10
C SER A 49 -2.01 -5.11 3.87
N ILE A 50 -1.03 -5.55 4.66
CA ILE A 50 0.39 -5.23 4.46
C ILE A 50 1.02 -6.44 3.77
N VAL A 51 1.76 -6.19 2.70
CA VAL A 51 2.55 -7.19 1.99
C VAL A 51 3.99 -7.06 2.44
N THR A 52 4.51 -8.11 3.09
CA THR A 52 5.92 -8.30 3.44
C THR A 52 6.58 -9.28 2.48
N PHE A 53 7.88 -9.13 2.26
CA PHE A 53 8.64 -9.98 1.34
C PHE A 53 9.42 -11.04 2.11
N ASP A 54 8.76 -12.09 2.59
CA ASP A 54 9.37 -13.08 3.50
C ASP A 54 10.05 -14.28 2.81
N ALA A 55 10.47 -14.16 1.55
CA ALA A 55 11.13 -15.27 0.87
C ALA A 55 12.63 -15.39 1.24
N ASP A 56 13.09 -16.62 1.49
CA ASP A 56 14.50 -16.98 1.77
C ASP A 56 15.49 -16.52 0.68
N HIS A 57 14.99 -16.20 -0.52
CA HIS A 57 15.78 -15.73 -1.66
C HIS A 57 15.88 -14.21 -1.80
N MET A 58 15.37 -13.45 -0.82
CA MET A 58 15.43 -11.98 -0.81
C MET A 58 16.59 -11.48 0.06
N THR A 59 17.24 -10.41 -0.37
CA THR A 59 18.28 -9.76 0.44
C THR A 59 17.67 -9.18 1.71
N ASN A 60 18.48 -9.05 2.78
CA ASN A 60 18.06 -8.40 4.03
C ASN A 60 17.47 -7.00 3.82
N ARG A 61 17.89 -6.29 2.76
CA ARG A 61 17.35 -4.98 2.40
C ARG A 61 15.95 -5.12 1.79
N ALA A 62 15.79 -6.00 0.81
CA ALA A 62 14.51 -6.19 0.13
C ALA A 62 13.39 -6.70 1.05
N ARG A 63 13.74 -7.50 2.06
CA ARG A 63 12.80 -7.96 3.09
C ARG A 63 12.24 -6.83 3.96
N LYS A 64 12.90 -5.67 3.99
CA LYS A 64 12.45 -4.51 4.78
C LYS A 64 11.46 -3.63 4.03
N SER A 65 11.39 -3.71 2.70
CA SER A 65 10.35 -3.06 1.92
C SER A 65 8.97 -3.61 2.28
N VAL A 66 7.93 -2.81 2.10
CA VAL A 66 6.53 -3.21 2.29
C VAL A 66 5.69 -2.65 1.15
N ALA A 67 4.60 -3.34 0.84
CA ALA A 67 3.50 -2.76 0.08
C ALA A 67 2.22 -2.72 0.92
N LEU A 68 1.37 -1.74 0.65
CA LEU A 68 0.06 -1.59 1.27
C LEU A 68 -1.00 -1.83 0.23
N ILE A 69 -2.01 -2.61 0.58
CA ILE A 69 -3.22 -2.81 -0.23
C ILE A 69 -4.40 -2.36 0.62
N ALA A 70 -5.24 -1.47 0.08
CA ALA A 70 -6.47 -1.01 0.70
C ALA A 70 -7.63 -1.19 -0.28
N VAL A 71 -8.72 -1.80 0.17
CA VAL A 71 -9.97 -1.93 -0.58
C VAL A 71 -10.92 -0.83 -0.12
N LEU A 72 -11.27 0.07 -1.03
CA LEU A 72 -12.10 1.24 -0.75
C LEU A 72 -13.44 1.13 -1.47
N LYS A 73 -14.54 1.38 -0.76
CA LYS A 73 -15.87 1.56 -1.33
C LYS A 73 -16.15 3.04 -1.56
N VAL A 74 -16.61 3.40 -2.75
CA VAL A 74 -17.03 4.78 -3.07
C VAL A 74 -18.43 5.04 -2.49
N LYS A 75 -18.56 6.05 -1.62
CA LYS A 75 -19.82 6.36 -0.91
C LYS A 75 -20.91 6.97 -1.79
N LYS A 76 -20.53 7.74 -2.82
CA LYS A 76 -21.46 8.60 -3.59
C LYS A 76 -22.25 7.89 -4.71
N HIS A 77 -22.04 6.59 -4.95
CA HIS A 77 -22.77 5.86 -5.99
C HIS A 77 -23.79 4.92 -5.35
N ALA A 78 -25.05 5.35 -5.30
CA ALA A 78 -26.16 4.61 -4.68
C ALA A 78 -26.58 3.35 -5.45
N GLU A 79 -26.30 3.27 -6.75
CA GLU A 79 -26.84 2.20 -7.61
C GLU A 79 -25.88 1.04 -7.86
N LYS A 80 -24.57 1.20 -7.61
CA LYS A 80 -23.56 0.13 -7.72
C LYS A 80 -22.51 0.32 -6.64
N GLU A 81 -22.28 -0.71 -5.83
CA GLU A 81 -21.18 -0.76 -4.88
C GLU A 81 -19.85 -0.73 -5.63
N LYS A 82 -19.33 0.48 -5.88
CA LYS A 82 -18.07 0.65 -6.61
C LYS A 82 -16.92 0.49 -5.63
N LEU A 83 -16.22 -0.64 -5.75
CA LEU A 83 -14.96 -0.89 -5.05
C LEU A 83 -13.77 -0.44 -5.91
N ILE A 84 -12.71 -0.01 -5.23
CA ILE A 84 -11.40 0.31 -5.82
C ILE A 84 -10.34 -0.30 -4.91
N ILE A 85 -9.39 -1.01 -5.50
CA ILE A 85 -8.20 -1.50 -4.79
C ILE A 85 -7.08 -0.49 -5.00
N CYS A 86 -6.59 0.10 -3.92
CA CYS A 86 -5.43 0.99 -3.92
C CYS A 86 -4.22 0.23 -3.39
N CYS A 87 -3.14 0.21 -4.16
CA CYS A 87 -1.87 -0.37 -3.79
C CYS A 87 -0.77 0.67 -3.86
N THR A 88 0.13 0.65 -2.88
CA THR A 88 1.35 1.45 -2.90
C THR A 88 2.54 0.66 -2.36
N THR A 89 3.73 0.89 -2.89
CA THR A 89 4.97 0.21 -2.47
C THR A 89 6.17 1.14 -2.56
N HIS A 90 7.27 0.73 -1.93
CA HIS A 90 8.60 1.28 -2.15
C HIS A 90 9.58 0.10 -2.27
N LEU A 91 9.99 -0.21 -3.49
CA LEU A 91 10.84 -1.36 -3.79
C LEU A 91 12.28 -1.16 -3.30
N THR A 92 13.06 -2.24 -3.36
CA THR A 92 14.45 -2.19 -2.88
C THR A 92 15.33 -1.37 -3.81
N PHE A 93 15.94 -0.34 -3.24
CA PHE A 93 16.91 0.48 -3.96
C PHE A 93 18.26 -0.24 -4.16
N GLY A 94 18.74 -0.26 -5.40
CA GLY A 94 20.07 -0.76 -5.77
C GLY A 94 20.22 -1.05 -7.26
N GLN A 95 21.28 -0.55 -7.91
CA GLN A 95 21.47 -0.73 -9.37
C GLN A 95 21.59 -2.20 -9.81
N ARG A 96 22.03 -3.10 -8.91
CA ARG A 96 22.18 -4.54 -9.19
C ARG A 96 20.99 -5.39 -8.72
N ASP A 97 19.95 -4.76 -8.18
CA ASP A 97 18.83 -5.46 -7.52
C ASP A 97 17.60 -5.60 -8.44
N GLU A 98 17.75 -5.47 -9.77
CA GLU A 98 16.65 -5.57 -10.73
C GLU A 98 15.85 -6.87 -10.59
N ASN A 99 16.53 -8.02 -10.52
CA ASN A 99 15.87 -9.31 -10.32
C ASN A 99 15.09 -9.38 -9.01
N ILE A 100 15.54 -8.66 -7.98
CA ILE A 100 14.85 -8.61 -6.68
C ILE A 100 13.58 -7.77 -6.81
N ARG A 101 13.65 -6.60 -7.46
CA ARG A 101 12.49 -5.75 -7.72
C ARG A 101 11.43 -6.46 -8.56
N ILE A 102 11.86 -7.18 -9.59
CA ILE A 102 10.96 -8.01 -10.40
C ILE A 102 10.23 -9.01 -9.51
N LYS A 103 10.95 -9.75 -8.64
CA LYS A 103 10.33 -10.69 -7.70
C LYS A 103 9.38 -9.98 -6.71
N GLN A 104 9.73 -8.80 -6.20
CA GLN A 104 8.85 -8.02 -5.33
C GLN A 104 7.57 -7.61 -6.06
N ILE A 105 7.66 -7.14 -7.31
CA ILE A 105 6.50 -6.79 -8.14
C ILE A 105 5.63 -8.02 -8.39
N PHE A 106 6.21 -9.16 -8.77
CA PHE A 106 5.44 -10.40 -8.97
C PHE A 106 4.69 -10.81 -7.70
N TYR A 107 5.34 -10.73 -6.54
CA TYR A 107 4.70 -11.03 -5.26
C TYR A 107 3.53 -10.09 -4.97
N ILE A 108 3.70 -8.77 -5.21
CA ILE A 108 2.61 -7.79 -5.05
C ILE A 108 1.47 -8.08 -6.03
N ILE A 109 1.77 -8.36 -7.31
CA ILE A 109 0.76 -8.67 -8.33
C ILE A 109 -0.02 -9.93 -7.95
N GLU A 110 0.62 -10.98 -7.45
CA GLU A 110 -0.06 -12.19 -6.96
C GLU A 110 -1.05 -11.85 -5.83
N ARG A 111 -0.61 -11.04 -4.86
CA ARG A 111 -1.50 -10.57 -3.78
C ARG A 111 -2.66 -9.72 -4.31
N LEU A 112 -2.40 -8.82 -5.26
CA LEU A 112 -3.43 -8.00 -5.89
C LEU A 112 -4.44 -8.84 -6.66
N ARG A 113 -4.00 -9.89 -7.39
CA ARG A 113 -4.89 -10.81 -8.09
C ARG A 113 -5.82 -11.53 -7.11
N ASN A 114 -5.28 -12.03 -5.99
CA ASN A 114 -6.09 -12.71 -4.97
C ASN A 114 -7.16 -11.77 -4.37
N VAL A 115 -6.78 -10.54 -4.04
CA VAL A 115 -7.73 -9.52 -3.52
C VAL A 115 -8.73 -9.12 -4.60
N SER A 116 -8.29 -8.92 -5.85
CA SER A 116 -9.15 -8.60 -6.99
C SER A 116 -10.24 -9.64 -7.18
N THR A 117 -9.87 -10.92 -7.22
CA THR A 117 -10.82 -12.02 -7.37
C THR A 117 -11.80 -12.09 -6.19
N LEU A 118 -11.34 -11.87 -4.96
CA LEU A 118 -12.22 -11.84 -3.78
C LEU A 118 -13.31 -10.76 -3.87
N TYR A 119 -12.99 -9.62 -4.50
CA TYR A 119 -13.89 -8.47 -4.65
C TYR A 119 -14.50 -8.33 -6.05
N ASN A 120 -14.53 -9.41 -6.84
CA ASN A 120 -15.12 -9.47 -8.18
C ASN A 120 -14.53 -8.46 -9.17
N ASP A 121 -13.19 -8.41 -9.22
CA ASP A 121 -12.37 -7.66 -10.16
C ASP A 121 -12.65 -6.15 -10.25
N PRO A 122 -12.52 -5.42 -9.12
CA PRO A 122 -12.65 -3.98 -9.10
C PRO A 122 -11.46 -3.28 -9.80
N LEU A 123 -11.60 -1.98 -10.05
CA LEU A 123 -10.49 -1.15 -10.54
C LEU A 123 -9.31 -1.20 -9.55
N ILE A 124 -8.11 -1.43 -10.08
CA ILE A 124 -6.86 -1.43 -9.30
C ILE A 124 -6.06 -0.17 -9.64
N ILE A 125 -5.63 0.56 -8.61
CA ILE A 125 -4.67 1.65 -8.71
C ILE A 125 -3.39 1.17 -8.03
N PHE A 126 -2.36 0.86 -8.81
CA PHE A 126 -1.05 0.47 -8.28
C PHE A 126 -0.04 1.61 -8.46
N SER A 127 0.30 2.24 -7.34
CA SER A 127 1.27 3.34 -7.23
C SER A 127 2.53 2.90 -6.49
N GLY A 128 3.54 3.75 -6.45
CA GLY A 128 4.72 3.52 -5.62
C GLY A 128 6.02 4.02 -6.25
N ASP A 129 7.10 3.76 -5.54
CA ASP A 129 8.47 3.89 -6.03
C ASP A 129 9.00 2.49 -6.38
N PHE A 130 9.30 2.26 -7.66
CA PHE A 130 9.57 0.94 -8.25
C PHE A 130 11.07 0.65 -8.47
N ASN A 131 11.93 1.34 -7.74
CA ASN A 131 13.33 1.58 -8.07
C ASN A 131 14.34 0.77 -7.25
#